data_AF-A0A367GLR3-F1
#
_entry.id   AF-A0A367GLR3-F1
#
_cell.length_a   1.000
_cell.length_b   1.000
_cell.length_c   1.000
_cell.angle_alpha   90.00
_cell.angle_beta   90.00
_cell.angle_gamma   90.00
#
_symmetry.space_group_name_H-M   'P 1'
#
loop_
_entity.id
_entity.type
_entity.pdbx_description
1 polymer ?
#
loop_
_entity_poly.entity_id
_entity_poly.type
_entity_poly.pdbx_seq_one_letter_code
_entity_poly.pdbx_strand_id
1 'polypeptide(L)'
;MYFINDIKDIAAAEGMGFYHGPKDFQNLKDQDTDNVYPACYLHFPVRGSNTRKLQGFGETSYFIELLFGDKSDLSWTMEQHTAVIQAMEARAHTFMNKLLRSGKFRDVRDYHIYECINLFDINLTGIIAEVTVTPFDRRANC
;
A
#
# COMPACT_ATOMS: atom_id res chain seq x y z
N MET A 1 6.28 -7.58 11.57
CA MET A 1 5.13 -8.01 10.76
C MET A 1 5.66 -8.56 9.45
N TYR A 2 5.48 -9.85 9.17
CA TYR A 2 6.38 -10.61 8.26
C TYR A 2 6.36 -10.21 6.78
N PHE A 3 5.36 -9.45 6.32
CA PHE A 3 5.18 -9.10 4.90
C PHE A 3 5.51 -7.64 4.57
N ILE A 4 5.85 -6.79 5.55
CA ILE A 4 6.19 -5.37 5.29
C ILE A 4 7.43 -5.26 4.41
N ASN A 5 8.46 -6.07 4.68
CA ASN A 5 9.66 -6.11 3.85
C ASN A 5 9.34 -6.57 2.42
N ASP A 6 8.38 -7.49 2.27
CA ASP A 6 7.96 -7.97 0.96
C ASP A 6 7.26 -6.88 0.14
N ILE A 7 6.39 -6.09 0.79
CA ILE A 7 5.73 -4.91 0.19
C ILE A 7 6.79 -3.86 -0.18
N LYS A 8 7.76 -3.60 0.71
CA LYS A 8 8.87 -2.67 0.47
C LYS A 8 9.69 -3.07 -0.75
N ASP A 9 10.07 -4.35 -0.86
CA ASP A 9 10.88 -4.85 -1.97
C ASP A 9 10.13 -4.71 -3.30
N ILE A 10 8.82 -4.99 -3.33
CA ILE A 10 7.98 -4.83 -4.52
C ILE A 10 7.85 -3.35 -4.89
N ALA A 11 7.68 -2.47 -3.91
CA ALA A 11 7.58 -1.03 -4.15
C ALA A 11 8.89 -0.47 -4.74
N ALA A 12 10.04 -0.89 -4.19
CA ALA A 12 11.35 -0.51 -4.72
C ALA A 12 11.57 -1.03 -6.15
N ALA A 13 11.10 -2.24 -6.46
CA ALA A 13 11.17 -2.82 -7.81
C ALA A 13 10.30 -2.09 -8.84
N GLU A 14 9.33 -1.28 -8.41
CA GLU A 14 8.52 -0.38 -9.25
C GLU A 14 9.08 1.05 -9.31
N GLY A 15 10.25 1.27 -8.71
CA GLY A 15 10.87 2.60 -8.61
C GLY A 15 10.09 3.56 -7.72
N MET A 16 9.34 3.04 -6.73
CA MET A 16 8.58 3.86 -5.77
C MET A 16 9.32 4.01 -4.45
N GLY A 17 9.25 5.20 -3.85
CA GLY A 17 9.67 5.41 -2.46
C GLY A 17 8.73 4.66 -1.51
N PHE A 18 9.27 3.82 -0.62
CA PHE A 18 8.45 3.09 0.35
C PHE A 18 8.46 3.76 1.72
N TYR A 19 7.28 4.01 2.25
CA TYR A 19 7.07 4.62 3.56
C TYR A 19 6.13 3.75 4.41
N HIS A 20 6.40 3.66 5.70
CA HIS A 20 5.58 2.90 6.65
C HIS A 20 5.57 3.59 8.01
N GLY A 21 4.39 3.78 8.60
CA GLY A 21 4.24 4.33 9.93
C GLY A 21 2.80 4.74 10.27
N PRO A 22 2.57 5.30 11.46
CA PRO A 22 1.37 6.06 11.78
C PRO A 22 1.27 7.34 10.92
N LYS A 23 0.06 7.86 10.76
CA LYS A 23 -0.20 9.13 10.04
C LYS A 23 0.69 10.29 10.52
N ASP A 24 0.98 10.36 11.82
CA ASP A 24 1.81 11.42 12.40
C ASP A 24 3.29 11.36 11.98
N PHE A 25 3.78 10.19 11.54
CA PHE A 25 5.14 10.02 11.04
C PHE A 25 5.35 10.61 9.65
N GLN A 26 4.27 10.90 8.90
CA GLN A 26 4.34 11.58 7.62
C GLN A 26 4.57 13.09 7.84
N ASN A 27 3.80 13.71 8.73
CA ASN A 27 3.87 15.15 9.00
C ASN A 27 5.22 15.64 9.59
N LEU A 28 5.98 14.77 10.28
CA LEU A 28 7.25 15.14 10.92
C LEU A 28 8.49 14.89 10.04
N LYS A 29 8.38 14.13 8.95
CA LYS A 29 9.50 13.90 8.00
C LYS A 29 9.55 14.93 6.87
N ASP A 30 8.47 15.68 6.66
CA ASP A 30 8.33 16.59 5.53
C ASP A 30 9.12 17.89 5.62
N GLN A 31 9.62 18.27 6.81
CA GLN A 31 10.52 19.43 6.92
C GLN A 31 12.00 19.09 6.64
N ASP A 32 12.39 17.81 6.67
CA ASP A 32 13.80 17.40 6.65
C ASP A 32 14.16 16.25 5.66
N THR A 33 13.23 15.71 4.84
CA THR A 33 13.57 14.60 3.93
C THR A 33 13.15 14.77 2.46
N ASP A 34 14.10 14.44 1.57
CA ASP A 34 13.96 14.20 0.13
C ASP A 34 12.97 13.05 -0.16
N ASN A 35 11.67 13.30 -0.02
CA ASN A 35 10.68 12.30 -0.39
C ASN A 35 10.79 12.00 -1.89
N VAL A 36 11.12 10.74 -2.21
CA VAL A 36 11.18 10.23 -3.59
C VAL A 36 9.78 9.87 -4.04
N TYR A 37 9.30 10.56 -5.06
CA TYR A 37 8.05 10.27 -5.75
C TYR A 37 8.30 9.50 -7.05
N PRO A 38 7.36 8.63 -7.46
CA PRO A 38 6.10 8.29 -6.79
C PRO A 38 6.30 7.44 -5.53
N ALA A 39 5.38 7.56 -4.58
CA ALA A 39 5.47 6.95 -3.27
C ALA A 39 4.44 5.83 -3.09
N CYS A 40 4.85 4.78 -2.38
CA CYS A 40 3.98 3.73 -1.86
C CYS A 40 4.04 3.77 -0.33
N TYR A 41 2.91 4.06 0.31
CA TYR A 41 2.80 4.14 1.76
C TYR A 41 1.90 3.06 2.32
N LEU A 42 2.43 2.27 3.25
CA LEU A 42 1.68 1.27 4.00
C LEU A 42 1.21 1.85 5.33
N HIS A 43 -0.10 2.07 5.46
CA HIS A 43 -0.72 2.64 6.64
C HIS A 43 -0.68 1.68 7.85
N PHE A 44 -0.44 2.25 9.04
CA PHE A 44 -0.44 1.54 10.32
C PHE A 44 -1.65 1.97 11.18
N PRO A 45 -2.32 1.06 11.93
CA PRO A 45 -1.97 -0.34 12.14
C PRO A 45 -2.50 -1.26 11.05
N VAL A 46 -1.70 -2.27 10.70
CA VAL A 46 -2.16 -3.37 9.86
C VAL A 46 -2.98 -4.34 10.72
N ARG A 47 -4.18 -4.68 10.27
CA ARG A 47 -5.15 -5.43 11.08
C ARG A 47 -5.19 -6.89 10.65
N GLY A 48 -4.84 -7.79 11.56
CA GLY A 48 -4.95 -9.23 11.35
C GLY A 48 -6.34 -9.74 11.70
N SER A 49 -6.96 -10.50 10.81
CA SER A 49 -8.18 -11.27 11.04
C SER A 49 -7.88 -12.76 10.97
N ASN A 50 -8.23 -13.47 12.04
CA ASN A 50 -8.06 -14.93 12.12
C ASN A 50 -9.42 -15.60 11.93
N THR A 51 -9.52 -16.49 10.96
CA THR A 51 -10.72 -17.30 10.77
C THR A 51 -10.51 -18.67 11.42
N ARG A 52 -11.37 -19.04 12.38
CA ARG A 52 -11.41 -20.40 12.93
C ARG A 52 -12.36 -21.26 12.10
N LYS A 53 -11.89 -22.41 11.63
CA LYS A 53 -12.71 -23.39 10.89
C LYS A 53 -13.01 -24.60 11.78
N LEU A 54 -14.18 -25.20 11.61
CA LEU A 54 -14.62 -26.39 12.37
C LEU A 54 -13.73 -27.62 12.06
N GLN A 55 -13.19 -27.68 10.85
CA GLN A 55 -12.20 -28.67 10.40
C GLN A 55 -11.11 -27.95 9.59
N GLY A 56 -9.85 -28.34 9.79
CA GLY A 56 -8.67 -27.77 9.13
C GLY A 56 -7.96 -26.67 9.93
N PHE A 57 -6.85 -26.16 9.39
CA PHE A 57 -6.10 -25.07 9.98
C PHE A 57 -6.80 -23.73 9.75
N GLY A 58 -6.86 -22.90 10.80
CA GLY A 58 -7.33 -21.52 10.67
C GLY A 58 -6.42 -20.71 9.75
N GLU A 59 -6.97 -19.71 9.08
CA GLU A 59 -6.21 -18.83 8.19
C GLU A 59 -6.12 -17.44 8.81
N THR A 60 -4.90 -16.89 8.80
CA THR A 60 -4.67 -15.50 9.18
C THR A 60 -4.61 -14.65 7.91
N SER A 61 -5.52 -13.70 7.82
CA SER A 61 -5.54 -12.68 6.77
C SER A 61 -5.23 -11.32 7.39
N TYR A 62 -4.66 -10.41 6.61
CA TYR A 62 -4.31 -9.07 7.04
C TYR A 62 -4.95 -8.06 6.11
N PHE A 63 -5.73 -7.16 6.66
CA PHE A 63 -6.21 -5.98 5.96
C PHE A 63 -5.08 -4.93 5.95
N ILE A 64 -4.65 -4.55 4.76
CA ILE A 64 -3.64 -3.52 4.54
C ILE A 64 -4.24 -2.39 3.69
N GLU A 65 -3.79 -1.17 3.97
CA GLU A 65 -4.14 0.03 3.22
C GLU A 65 -2.83 0.61 2.66
N LEU A 66 -2.79 0.75 1.35
CA LEU A 66 -1.62 1.18 0.58
C LEU A 66 -1.98 2.44 -0.21
N LEU A 67 -1.32 3.55 0.08
CA LEU A 67 -1.43 4.77 -0.73
C LEU A 67 -0.37 4.74 -1.82
N PHE A 68 -0.78 4.93 -3.06
CA PHE A 68 0.08 5.19 -4.21
C PHE A 68 -0.14 6.63 -4.63
N GLY A 69 0.86 7.48 -4.42
CA GLY A 69 0.72 8.92 -4.61
C GLY A 69 1.91 9.54 -5.33
N ASP A 70 1.62 10.58 -6.09
CA ASP A 70 2.61 11.50 -6.65
C ASP A 70 2.35 12.92 -6.13
N LYS A 71 3.37 13.77 -6.19
CA LYS A 71 3.28 15.15 -5.74
C LYS A 71 2.29 15.92 -6.61
N SER A 72 1.38 16.67 -5.98
CA SER A 72 0.46 17.58 -6.64
C SER A 72 0.58 19.01 -6.14
N ASP A 73 -0.03 19.93 -6.87
CA ASP A 73 -0.13 21.34 -6.52
C ASP A 73 -1.60 21.69 -6.27
N LEU A 74 -1.85 22.63 -5.34
CA LEU A 74 -3.19 23.14 -5.05
C LEU A 74 -3.82 23.87 -6.24
N SER A 75 -3.00 24.38 -7.15
CA SER A 75 -3.41 25.09 -8.36
C SER A 75 -3.72 24.18 -9.55
N TRP A 76 -3.52 22.87 -9.42
CA TRP A 76 -3.77 21.93 -10.50
C TRP A 76 -5.25 21.82 -10.86
N THR A 77 -5.49 21.62 -12.16
CA THR A 77 -6.84 21.37 -12.66
C THR A 77 -7.24 19.92 -12.39
N MET A 78 -8.55 19.65 -12.42
CA MET A 78 -9.06 18.29 -12.25
C MET A 78 -8.46 17.31 -13.29
N GLU A 79 -8.23 17.75 -14.53
CA GLU A 79 -7.61 16.91 -15.56
C GLU A 79 -6.17 16.48 -15.21
N GLN A 80 -5.39 17.38 -14.60
CA GLN A 80 -4.04 17.07 -14.14
C GLN A 80 -4.07 16.06 -12.99
N HIS A 81 -5.00 16.23 -12.05
CA HIS A 81 -5.20 15.24 -10.99
C HIS A 81 -5.63 13.88 -11.54
N THR A 82 -6.56 13.84 -12.49
CA THR A 82 -7.00 12.60 -13.14
C THR A 82 -5.87 11.88 -13.86
N ALA A 83 -4.97 12.60 -14.54
CA ALA A 83 -3.81 11.99 -15.20
C ALA A 83 -2.88 11.29 -14.19
N VAL A 84 -2.67 11.89 -13.02
CA VAL A 84 -1.89 11.28 -11.93
C VAL A 84 -2.61 10.07 -11.33
N ILE A 85 -3.92 10.19 -11.07
CA ILE A 85 -4.74 9.09 -10.56
C ILE A 85 -4.64 7.87 -11.49
N GLN A 86 -4.82 8.05 -12.80
CA GLN A 86 -4.72 6.97 -13.79
C GLN A 86 -3.31 6.34 -13.83
N ALA A 87 -2.26 7.16 -13.72
CA ALA A 87 -0.90 6.66 -13.66
C ALA A 87 -0.64 5.84 -12.38
N MET A 88 -1.15 6.29 -11.24
CA MET A 88 -1.03 5.58 -9.96
C MET A 88 -1.88 4.32 -9.92
N GLU A 89 -3.05 4.31 -10.56
CA GLU A 89 -3.90 3.14 -10.73
C GLU A 89 -3.18 2.04 -11.52
N ALA A 90 -2.58 2.37 -12.66
CA ALA A 90 -1.78 1.43 -13.45
C ALA A 90 -0.60 0.84 -12.64
N ARG A 91 0.05 1.68 -11.82
CA ARG A 91 1.12 1.24 -10.91
C ARG A 91 0.60 0.34 -9.80
N ALA A 92 -0.53 0.65 -9.19
CA ALA A 92 -1.14 -0.19 -8.17
C ALA A 92 -1.55 -1.55 -8.73
N HIS A 93 -2.14 -1.60 -9.93
CA HIS A 93 -2.44 -2.88 -10.59
C HIS A 93 -1.17 -3.70 -10.85
N THR A 94 -0.10 -3.06 -11.32
CA THR A 94 1.19 -3.74 -11.53
C THR A 94 1.77 -4.25 -10.21
N PHE A 95 1.70 -3.43 -9.16
CA PHE A 95 2.10 -3.79 -7.80
C PHE A 95 1.30 -4.99 -7.27
N MET A 96 -0.03 -4.97 -7.37
CA MET A 96 -0.90 -6.07 -6.91
C MET A 96 -0.63 -7.36 -7.67
N ASN A 97 -0.40 -7.28 -8.98
CA ASN A 97 -0.02 -8.43 -9.79
C ASN A 97 1.35 -9.00 -9.36
N LYS A 98 2.32 -8.15 -9.02
CA LYS A 98 3.61 -8.60 -8.46
C LYS A 98 3.45 -9.18 -7.06
N LEU A 99 2.56 -8.62 -6.24
CA LEU A 99 2.24 -9.13 -4.90
C LEU A 99 1.69 -10.56 -4.98
N LEU A 100 0.72 -10.79 -5.86
CA LEU A 100 0.16 -12.12 -6.17
C LEU A 100 1.23 -13.09 -6.69
N ARG A 101 2.10 -12.64 -7.59
CA ARG A 101 3.14 -13.47 -8.22
C ARG A 101 4.40 -13.65 -7.37
N SER A 102 4.52 -12.96 -6.25
CA SER A 102 5.70 -13.02 -5.39
C SER A 102 5.94 -14.41 -4.77
N GLY A 103 4.92 -15.28 -4.78
CA GLY A 103 4.97 -16.60 -4.13
C GLY A 103 4.99 -16.53 -2.60
N LYS A 104 4.91 -15.33 -2.02
CA LYS A 104 4.95 -15.09 -0.57
C LYS A 104 3.55 -15.00 0.05
N PHE A 105 2.54 -14.77 -0.79
CA PHE A 105 1.14 -14.72 -0.40
C PHE A 105 0.37 -15.86 -1.04
N ARG A 106 -0.52 -16.49 -0.25
CA ARG A 106 -1.45 -17.51 -0.71
C ARG A 106 -2.59 -16.86 -1.49
N ASP A 107 -3.07 -15.74 -0.99
CA ASP A 107 -4.25 -15.06 -1.54
C ASP A 107 -4.17 -13.55 -1.33
N VAL A 108 -4.72 -12.80 -2.28
CA VAL A 108 -4.87 -11.34 -2.25
C VAL A 108 -6.31 -11.07 -2.70
N ARG A 109 -7.18 -10.71 -1.77
CA ARG A 109 -8.63 -10.59 -1.95
C ARG A 109 -9.14 -9.24 -1.45
N ASP A 110 -10.40 -8.92 -1.78
CA ASP A 110 -11.09 -7.71 -1.34
C ASP A 110 -10.29 -6.44 -1.70
N TYR A 111 -10.03 -6.27 -3.00
CA TYR A 111 -9.29 -5.14 -3.54
C TYR A 111 -10.23 -3.97 -3.83
N HIS A 112 -10.06 -2.87 -3.10
CA HIS A 112 -10.80 -1.63 -3.29
C HIS A 112 -9.83 -0.49 -3.58
N ILE A 113 -10.18 0.34 -4.56
CA ILE A 113 -9.41 1.53 -4.93
C ILE A 113 -10.26 2.76 -4.63
N TYR A 114 -9.67 3.73 -3.94
CA TYR A 114 -10.25 5.04 -3.69
C TYR A 114 -9.34 6.11 -4.28
N GLU A 115 -9.92 7.02 -5.04
CA GLU A 115 -9.18 8.17 -5.58
C GLU A 115 -8.97 9.21 -4.47
N CYS A 116 -7.80 9.83 -4.44
CA CYS A 116 -7.49 10.90 -3.51
C CYS A 116 -6.81 12.08 -4.21
N ILE A 117 -7.23 13.29 -3.85
CA ILE A 117 -6.72 14.55 -4.39
C ILE A 117 -6.33 15.44 -3.22
N ASN A 118 -5.14 16.03 -3.31
CA ASN A 118 -4.57 16.91 -2.28
C ASN A 118 -4.69 16.32 -0.87
N LEU A 119 -4.36 15.02 -0.76
CA LEU A 119 -4.31 14.30 0.48
C LEU A 119 -3.00 14.65 1.20
N PHE A 120 -3.07 14.87 2.51
CA PHE A 120 -1.96 15.30 3.38
C PHE A 120 -1.44 16.72 3.13
N ASP A 121 -0.62 17.21 4.06
CA ASP A 121 -0.05 18.58 4.02
C ASP A 121 0.93 18.78 2.85
N ILE A 122 1.42 17.69 2.26
CA ILE A 122 2.33 17.68 1.09
C ILE A 122 1.64 17.74 -0.27
N ASN A 123 0.31 17.93 -0.30
CA ASN A 123 -0.50 17.91 -1.52
C ASN A 123 -0.19 16.66 -2.36
N LEU A 124 -0.71 15.50 -1.96
CA LEU A 124 -0.59 14.28 -2.75
C LEU A 124 -1.85 13.98 -3.54
N THR A 125 -1.65 13.53 -4.77
CA THR A 125 -2.73 12.98 -5.59
C THR A 125 -2.39 11.57 -5.99
N GLY A 126 -3.40 10.69 -6.00
CA GLY A 126 -3.22 9.31 -6.41
C GLY A 126 -4.38 8.45 -5.93
N ILE A 127 -4.06 7.27 -5.42
CA ILE A 127 -5.06 6.29 -5.01
C ILE A 127 -4.70 5.62 -3.69
N ILE A 128 -5.73 5.24 -2.95
CA ILE A 128 -5.65 4.37 -1.78
C ILE A 128 -6.19 3.01 -2.19
N ALA A 129 -5.35 1.99 -2.06
CA ALA A 129 -5.69 0.61 -2.26
C ALA A 129 -5.88 -0.08 -0.91
N GLU A 130 -7.10 -0.50 -0.63
CA GLU A 130 -7.40 -1.41 0.47
C GLU A 130 -7.36 -2.84 -0.06
N VAL A 131 -6.64 -3.72 0.63
CA VAL A 131 -6.51 -5.11 0.21
C VAL A 131 -6.35 -6.04 1.39
N THR A 132 -6.96 -7.21 1.30
CA THR A 132 -6.80 -8.28 2.28
C THR A 132 -5.80 -9.30 1.75
N VAL A 133 -4.67 -9.44 2.44
CA VAL A 133 -3.60 -10.38 2.07
C VAL A 133 -3.55 -11.56 3.03
N THR A 134 -3.41 -12.76 2.48
CA THR A 134 -3.21 -13.99 3.25
C THR A 134 -1.80 -14.50 2.97
N PRO A 135 -0.80 -14.25 3.84
CA PRO A 135 0.55 -14.75 3.62
C PRO A 135 0.60 -16.27 3.74
N PHE A 136 1.57 -16.92 3.08
CA PHE A 136 1.93 -18.28 3.46
C PHE A 136 2.43 -18.27 4.90
N ASP A 137 1.99 -19.23 5.71
CA ASP A 137 2.32 -19.25 7.13
C ASP A 137 3.84 -19.29 7.31
N ARG A 138 4.40 -18.18 7.79
CA ARG A 138 5.82 -18.04 8.12
C ARG A 138 6.08 -18.28 9.60
N ARG A 139 5.05 -18.58 10.40
CA ARG A 139 5.29 -19.04 11.76
C ARG A 139 5.99 -20.39 11.61
N ALA A 140 7.26 -20.44 12.03
CA ALA A 140 7.91 -21.73 12.25
C ALA A 140 6.95 -22.53 13.13
N ASN A 141 6.53 -23.69 12.64
CA ASN A 141 5.72 -24.62 13.42
C ASN A 141 6.46 -24.85 14.75
N CYS A 142 5.96 -24.27 15.84
CA CYS A 142 6.35 -24.64 17.19
C CYS A 142 5.51 -25.85 17.58
#